data_AF-A0A2E5IQL7-F1
#
_entry.id   AF-A0A2E5IQL7-F1
#
_cell.length_a   1.000
_cell.length_b   1.000
_cell.length_c   1.000
_cell.angle_alpha   90.00
_cell.angle_beta   90.00
_cell.angle_gamma   90.00
#
_symmetry.space_group_name_H-M   'P 1'
#
loop_
_entity.id
_entity.type
_entity.pdbx_description
1 polymer ?
#
loop_
_entity_poly.entity_id
_entity_poly.type
_entity_poly.pdbx_seq_one_letter_code
_entity_poly.pdbx_strand_id
1 'polypeptide(L)'
;MKPSISLEHLKKAPQYLTNLDQVTHSDPGFSFLSYVKETIPLDVISVFITNYNLNPNAAVIYILRLEREKLELYESNANTENNISYSFADDSIILNKKMMSNIYKLAFKKRLNDIINELKLNKCELFEETL
;
A
#
# COMPACT_ATOMS: atom_id res chain seq x y z
N MET A 1 -15.94 15.02 2.03
CA MET A 1 -14.81 15.89 1.65
C MET A 1 -13.64 15.00 1.30
N LYS A 2 -12.88 15.28 0.23
CA LYS A 2 -11.63 14.55 -0.03
C LYS A 2 -10.64 14.95 1.09
N PRO A 3 -10.06 14.02 1.85
CA PRO A 3 -9.04 14.38 2.83
C PRO A 3 -7.91 15.13 2.11
N SER A 4 -7.46 16.26 2.65
CA SER A 4 -6.40 17.08 2.03
C SER A 4 -5.04 16.40 2.23
N ILE A 5 -4.80 15.32 1.49
CA ILE A 5 -3.54 14.61 1.53
C ILE A 5 -2.64 15.25 0.47
N SER A 6 -1.61 15.96 0.92
CA SER A 6 -0.56 16.48 0.03
C SER A 6 0.48 15.41 -0.19
N LEU A 7 0.71 15.07 -1.46
CA LEU A 7 1.75 14.15 -1.92
C LEU A 7 2.92 14.91 -2.58
N GLU A 8 2.95 16.25 -2.49
CA GLU A 8 3.89 17.11 -3.22
C GLU A 8 5.35 16.93 -2.80
N HIS A 9 5.59 16.44 -1.58
CA HIS A 9 6.92 16.11 -1.07
C HIS A 9 7.41 14.73 -1.51
N LEU A 10 6.55 13.92 -2.16
CA LEU A 10 6.88 12.57 -2.59
C LEU A 10 7.44 12.56 -4.02
N LYS A 11 8.44 11.73 -4.27
CA LYS A 11 9.06 11.55 -5.59
C LYS A 11 8.45 10.33 -6.27
N LYS A 12 8.23 10.39 -7.59
CA LYS A 12 7.82 9.20 -8.36
C LYS A 12 8.91 8.14 -8.27
N ALA A 13 8.50 6.90 -8.02
CA ALA A 13 9.46 5.82 -7.80
C ALA A 13 9.25 4.61 -8.75
N PRO A 14 9.29 4.82 -10.08
CA PRO A 14 9.04 3.75 -11.06
C PRO A 14 10.07 2.61 -10.99
N GLN A 15 11.24 2.82 -10.37
CA GLN A 15 12.26 1.79 -10.19
C GLN A 15 11.75 0.52 -9.49
N TYR A 16 10.79 0.66 -8.57
CA TYR A 16 10.20 -0.48 -7.86
C TYR A 16 9.29 -1.33 -8.74
N LEU A 17 8.89 -0.86 -9.93
CA LEU A 17 8.04 -1.60 -10.86
C LEU A 17 8.79 -2.68 -11.65
N THR A 18 10.13 -2.63 -11.68
CA THR A 18 10.97 -3.53 -12.49
C THR A 18 10.73 -5.02 -12.25
N ASN A 19 10.27 -5.40 -11.04
CA ASN A 19 10.00 -6.79 -10.66
C ASN A 19 8.51 -7.10 -10.49
N LEU A 20 7.62 -6.16 -10.82
CA LEU A 20 6.17 -6.32 -10.66
C LEU A 20 5.61 -7.52 -11.46
N ASP A 21 6.19 -7.80 -12.62
CA ASP A 21 5.79 -8.91 -13.51
C ASP A 21 6.47 -10.24 -13.15
N GLN A 22 7.51 -10.23 -12.33
CA GLN A 22 8.26 -11.43 -11.92
C GLN A 22 7.65 -12.15 -10.72
N VAL A 23 6.63 -11.55 -10.10
CA VAL A 23 6.02 -12.06 -8.87
C VAL A 23 5.10 -13.26 -9.15
N THR A 24 5.42 -14.39 -8.53
CA THR A 24 4.76 -15.70 -8.74
C THR A 24 3.28 -15.73 -8.34
N HIS A 25 2.52 -16.64 -8.97
CA HIS A 25 1.05 -16.68 -9.00
C HIS A 25 0.31 -16.97 -7.67
N SER A 26 0.97 -17.38 -6.57
CA SER A 26 0.25 -17.81 -5.35
C SER A 26 -0.10 -16.68 -4.36
N ASP A 27 0.73 -15.64 -4.23
CA ASP A 27 0.46 -14.45 -3.37
C ASP A 27 1.23 -13.21 -3.88
N PRO A 28 0.81 -12.61 -5.01
CA PRO A 28 1.59 -11.57 -5.69
C PRO A 28 1.73 -10.27 -4.90
N GLY A 29 0.77 -9.96 -4.03
CA GLY A 29 0.72 -8.72 -3.24
C GLY A 29 1.79 -8.70 -2.16
N PHE A 30 1.79 -9.70 -1.27
CA PHE A 30 2.79 -9.80 -0.23
C PHE A 30 4.20 -10.02 -0.79
N SER A 31 4.35 -10.85 -1.82
CA SER A 31 5.68 -11.12 -2.40
C SER A 31 6.29 -9.87 -3.02
N PHE A 32 5.51 -9.06 -3.73
CA PHE A 32 5.96 -7.77 -4.25
C PHE A 32 6.34 -6.81 -3.12
N LEU A 33 5.48 -6.66 -2.11
CA LEU A 33 5.72 -5.73 -1.01
C LEU A 33 6.92 -6.13 -0.14
N SER A 34 7.16 -7.43 0.04
CA SER A 34 8.36 -7.95 0.68
C SER A 34 9.62 -7.62 -0.12
N TYR A 35 9.60 -7.77 -1.45
CA TYR A 35 10.72 -7.34 -2.30
C TYR A 35 10.98 -5.84 -2.19
N VAL A 36 9.93 -5.01 -2.30
CA VAL A 36 10.09 -3.55 -2.19
C VAL A 36 10.67 -3.20 -0.83
N LYS A 37 10.15 -3.77 0.26
CA LYS A 37 10.66 -3.60 1.63
C LYS A 37 12.17 -3.86 1.73
N GLU A 38 12.64 -4.97 1.16
CA GLU A 38 14.05 -5.37 1.21
C GLU A 38 14.97 -4.49 0.35
N THR A 39 14.39 -3.78 -0.61
CA THR A 39 15.13 -2.93 -1.56
C THR A 39 15.04 -1.43 -1.28
N ILE A 40 14.27 -1.01 -0.26
CA ILE A 40 14.17 0.40 0.15
C ILE A 40 15.59 0.90 0.55
N PRO A 41 16.15 1.91 -0.14
CA PRO A 41 17.42 2.55 0.22
C PRO A 41 17.37 3.23 1.59
N LEU A 42 18.47 3.30 2.32
CA LEU A 42 18.51 3.84 3.70
C LEU A 42 18.00 5.29 3.83
N ASP A 43 18.15 6.09 2.77
CA ASP A 43 17.67 7.47 2.66
C ASP A 43 16.18 7.58 2.28
N VAL A 44 15.53 6.46 1.95
CA VAL A 44 14.08 6.36 1.74
C VAL A 44 13.41 5.87 3.03
N ILE A 45 12.46 6.67 3.51
CA ILE A 45 11.65 6.40 4.70
C ILE A 45 10.55 5.39 4.36
N SER A 46 9.80 5.67 3.29
CA SER A 46 8.65 4.85 2.91
C SER A 46 8.32 4.93 1.43
N VAL A 47 7.62 3.90 0.94
CA VAL A 47 7.12 3.79 -0.43
C VAL A 47 5.59 3.83 -0.40
N PHE A 48 4.98 4.63 -1.27
CA PHE A 48 3.53 4.81 -1.33
C PHE A 48 2.96 4.25 -2.63
N ILE A 49 1.82 3.56 -2.54
CA ILE A 49 0.98 3.16 -3.68
C ILE A 49 -0.41 3.77 -3.48
N THR A 50 -0.88 4.58 -4.43
CA THR A 50 -2.14 5.30 -4.27
C THR A 50 -2.86 5.57 -5.59
N ASN A 51 -4.20 5.49 -5.56
CA ASN A 51 -5.06 5.94 -6.67
C ASN A 51 -5.56 7.39 -6.50
N TYR A 52 -5.12 8.09 -5.44
CA TYR A 52 -5.67 9.38 -5.01
C TYR A 52 -5.64 10.47 -6.10
N ASN A 53 -4.58 10.49 -6.92
CA ASN A 53 -4.41 11.48 -7.99
C ASN A 53 -4.99 11.03 -9.33
N LEU A 54 -4.91 9.74 -9.67
CA LEU A 54 -5.33 9.22 -10.97
C LEU A 54 -6.84 9.08 -11.12
N ASN A 55 -7.54 8.76 -10.03
CA ASN A 55 -8.97 8.54 -10.09
C ASN A 55 -9.71 9.27 -8.95
N PRO A 56 -9.92 10.59 -9.08
CA PRO A 56 -10.60 11.39 -8.06
C PRO A 56 -12.06 10.96 -7.82
N ASN A 57 -12.66 10.23 -8.77
CA ASN A 57 -14.02 9.70 -8.69
C ASN A 57 -14.05 8.20 -8.34
N ALA A 58 -12.93 7.61 -7.91
CA ALA A 58 -12.90 6.23 -7.48
C ALA A 58 -13.89 6.02 -6.32
N ALA A 59 -14.62 4.90 -6.36
CA ALA A 59 -15.52 4.52 -5.28
C ALA A 59 -14.79 4.34 -3.94
N VAL A 60 -13.51 3.97 -4.01
CA VAL A 60 -12.59 3.87 -2.87
C VAL A 60 -11.30 4.59 -3.24
N ILE A 61 -10.93 5.57 -2.43
CA ILE A 61 -9.62 6.21 -2.47
C ILE A 61 -8.73 5.50 -1.45
N TYR A 62 -7.48 5.19 -1.81
CA TYR A 62 -6.56 4.55 -0.89
C TYR A 62 -5.15 5.10 -0.97
N ILE A 63 -4.43 4.95 0.14
CA ILE A 63 -2.99 5.18 0.26
C ILE A 63 -2.41 3.99 1.02
N LEU A 64 -1.63 3.17 0.32
CA LEU A 64 -0.81 2.13 0.91
C LEU A 64 0.59 2.68 1.12
N ARG A 65 1.02 2.78 2.37
CA ARG A 65 2.38 3.12 2.76
C ARG A 65 3.11 1.85 3.20
N LEU A 66 4.27 1.64 2.60
CA LEU A 66 5.19 0.56 2.92
C LEU A 66 6.43 1.14 3.58
N GLU A 67 6.68 0.69 4.81
CA GLU A 67 7.91 0.92 5.55
C GLU A 67 8.66 -0.41 5.71
N ARG A 68 9.88 -0.36 6.24
CA ARG A 68 10.66 -1.58 6.51
C ARG A 68 9.96 -2.51 7.50
N GLU A 69 9.30 -1.96 8.50
CA GLU A 69 8.74 -2.75 9.61
C GLU A 69 7.23 -2.99 9.51
N LYS A 70 6.52 -2.24 8.65
CA LYS A 70 5.07 -2.33 8.56
C LYS A 70 4.50 -1.90 7.20
N LEU A 71 3.25 -2.28 6.99
CA LEU A 71 2.35 -1.74 5.98
C LEU A 71 1.24 -0.94 6.66
N GLU A 72 0.91 0.22 6.12
CA GLU A 72 -0.24 1.01 6.52
C GLU A 72 -1.12 1.27 5.30
N LEU A 73 -2.39 0.89 5.38
CA LEU A 73 -3.38 1.14 4.35
C LEU A 73 -4.44 2.07 4.91
N TYR A 74 -4.51 3.27 4.36
CA TYR A 74 -5.65 4.15 4.53
C TYR A 74 -6.61 3.98 3.37
N GLU A 75 -7.88 3.71 3.64
CA GLU A 75 -8.95 3.69 2.64
C GLU A 75 -10.11 4.57 3.05
N SER A 76 -10.64 5.32 2.09
CA SER A 76 -11.79 6.18 2.29
C SER A 76 -12.78 5.97 1.14
N ASN A 77 -14.05 5.80 1.50
CA ASN A 77 -15.17 5.77 0.56
C ASN A 77 -16.28 6.70 1.06
N ALA A 78 -17.43 6.71 0.39
CA ALA A 78 -18.55 7.59 0.75
C ALA A 78 -19.09 7.39 2.18
N ASN A 79 -18.87 6.23 2.79
CA ASN A 79 -19.51 5.82 4.05
C ASN A 79 -18.52 5.55 5.19
N THR A 80 -17.27 5.20 4.89
CA THR A 80 -16.31 4.69 5.87
C THR A 80 -14.88 5.13 5.58
N GLU A 81 -14.13 5.35 6.65
CA GLU A 81 -12.68 5.48 6.64
C GLU A 81 -12.06 4.32 7.42
N ASN A 82 -11.10 3.64 6.81
CA ASN A 82 -10.38 2.52 7.39
C ASN A 82 -8.90 2.85 7.42
N ASN A 83 -8.28 2.68 8.58
CA ASN A 83 -6.85 2.67 8.76
C ASN A 83 -6.44 1.27 9.22
N ILE A 84 -5.72 0.56 8.35
CA ILE A 84 -5.23 -0.79 8.59
C ILE A 84 -3.71 -0.71 8.74
N SER A 85 -3.17 -1.24 9.83
CA SER A 85 -1.73 -1.40 10.01
C SER A 85 -1.41 -2.88 10.13
N TYR A 86 -0.39 -3.34 9.39
CA TYR A 86 0.13 -4.69 9.44
C TYR A 86 1.61 -4.65 9.79
N SER A 87 2.00 -5.32 10.86
CA SER A 87 3.38 -5.40 11.33
C SER A 87 4.04 -6.68 10.81
N PHE A 88 5.23 -6.53 10.22
CA PHE A 88 5.99 -7.69 9.74
C PHE A 88 6.64 -8.48 10.88
N ALA A 89 6.94 -7.84 12.01
CA ALA A 89 7.71 -8.44 13.10
C ALA A 89 6.93 -9.50 13.88
N ASP A 90 5.67 -9.21 14.17
CA ASP A 90 4.80 -10.06 14.99
C ASP A 90 3.58 -10.59 14.22
N ASP A 91 3.54 -10.36 12.90
CA ASP A 91 2.42 -10.71 12.03
C ASP A 91 1.09 -10.24 12.66
N SER A 92 1.05 -9.01 13.18
CA SER A 92 -0.17 -8.44 13.77
C SER A 92 -0.89 -7.52 12.79
N ILE A 93 -2.22 -7.48 12.88
CA ILE A 93 -3.06 -6.61 12.06
C ILE A 93 -4.01 -5.79 12.95
N ILE A 94 -4.00 -4.48 12.74
CA ILE A 94 -4.80 -3.52 13.49
C ILE A 94 -5.71 -2.79 12.49
N LEU A 95 -7.02 -2.79 12.73
CA LEU A 95 -8.00 -1.99 11.98
C LEU A 95 -8.58 -0.93 12.91
N ASN A 96 -8.47 0.34 12.55
CA ASN A 96 -9.01 1.47 13.30
C ASN A 96 -8.65 1.41 14.80
N LYS A 97 -7.36 1.20 15.09
CA LYS A 97 -6.77 1.07 16.44
C LYS A 97 -7.20 -0.17 17.24
N LYS A 98 -7.85 -1.16 16.61
CA LYS A 98 -8.24 -2.41 17.25
C LYS A 98 -7.49 -3.58 16.64
N MET A 99 -6.93 -4.45 17.49
CA MET A 99 -6.28 -5.69 17.06
C MET A 99 -7.32 -6.63 16.44
N MET A 100 -7.01 -7.19 15.26
CA MET A 100 -7.90 -8.07 14.51
C MET A 100 -7.42 -9.52 14.54
N SER A 101 -8.35 -10.44 14.31
CA SER A 101 -8.04 -11.88 14.22
C SER A 101 -7.39 -12.25 12.88
N ASN A 102 -6.86 -13.47 12.79
CA ASN A 102 -6.21 -13.98 11.57
C ASN A 102 -7.11 -13.94 10.31
N ILE A 103 -8.44 -13.98 10.45
CA ILE A 103 -9.36 -13.88 9.31
C ILE A 103 -9.19 -12.54 8.57
N TYR A 104 -8.93 -11.45 9.31
CA TYR A 104 -8.69 -10.14 8.70
C TYR A 104 -7.38 -10.10 7.92
N LYS A 105 -6.37 -10.89 8.28
CA LYS A 105 -5.13 -10.98 7.50
C LYS A 105 -5.40 -11.53 6.10
N LEU A 106 -6.25 -12.55 5.98
CA LEU A 106 -6.61 -13.11 4.67
C LEU A 106 -7.37 -12.09 3.81
N ALA A 107 -8.28 -11.32 4.41
CA ALA A 107 -8.97 -10.24 3.72
C ALA A 107 -7.99 -9.12 3.30
N PHE A 108 -7.06 -8.76 4.18
CA PHE A 108 -6.04 -7.75 3.89
C PHE A 108 -5.09 -8.19 2.77
N LYS A 109 -4.63 -9.45 2.80
CA LYS A 109 -3.86 -10.08 1.71
C LYS A 109 -4.56 -9.94 0.35
N LYS A 110 -5.85 -10.30 0.31
CA LYS A 110 -6.67 -10.13 -0.89
C LYS A 110 -6.69 -8.66 -1.35
N ARG A 111 -6.88 -7.72 -0.41
CA ARG A 111 -6.91 -6.30 -0.75
C ARG A 111 -5.58 -5.79 -1.30
N LEU A 112 -4.44 -6.24 -0.75
CA LEU A 112 -3.13 -5.92 -1.29
C LEU A 112 -2.95 -6.47 -2.71
N ASN A 113 -3.41 -7.70 -2.98
CA ASN A 113 -3.42 -8.26 -4.34
C ASN A 113 -4.21 -7.38 -5.32
N ASP A 114 -5.36 -6.86 -4.90
CA ASP A 114 -6.16 -5.95 -5.73
C ASP A 114 -5.41 -4.65 -6.05
N ILE A 115 -4.75 -4.05 -5.04
CA ILE A 115 -3.94 -2.83 -5.22
C ILE A 115 -2.76 -3.09 -6.17
N ILE A 116 -2.07 -4.21 -6.03
CA ILE A 116 -0.95 -4.57 -6.92
C ILE A 116 -1.43 -4.84 -8.35
N ASN A 117 -2.61 -5.44 -8.52
CA ASN A 117 -3.22 -5.58 -9.85
C ASN A 117 -3.61 -4.22 -10.45
N GLU A 118 -4.14 -3.29 -9.65
CA GLU A 118 -4.37 -1.92 -10.09
C GLU A 118 -3.07 -1.23 -10.53
N LEU A 119 -1.97 -1.47 -9.83
CA LEU A 119 -0.65 -0.94 -10.19
C LEU A 119 -0.17 -1.50 -11.53
N LYS A 120 -0.31 -2.81 -11.75
CA LYS A 120 -0.01 -3.46 -13.06
C LYS A 120 -0.83 -2.88 -14.20
N LEU A 121 -2.06 -2.48 -13.92
CA LEU A 121 -2.98 -1.88 -14.89
C LEU A 121 -2.84 -0.36 -15.01
N ASN A 122 -1.81 0.24 -14.42
CA ASN A 122 -1.58 1.69 -14.39
C ASN A 122 -2.78 2.50 -13.84
N LYS A 123 -3.53 1.93 -12.89
CA LYS A 123 -4.69 2.58 -12.24
C LYS A 123 -4.33 3.30 -10.93
N CYS A 124 -3.11 3.10 -10.45
CA CYS A 124 -2.55 3.78 -9.29
C CYS A 124 -1.08 4.14 -9.54
N GLU A 125 -0.52 4.95 -8.66
CA GLU A 125 0.82 5.51 -8.78
C GLU A 125 1.69 5.08 -7.63
N LEU A 126 3.00 5.02 -7.88
CA LEU A 126 4.00 4.68 -6.89
C LEU A 126 4.93 5.86 -6.63
N PHE A 127 5.14 6.16 -5.34
CA PHE A 127 5.99 7.25 -4.88
C PHE A 127 6.93 6.79 -3.75
N GLU A 128 7.94 7.60 -3.45
CA GLU A 128 8.82 7.44 -2.31
C GLU A 128 8.92 8.74 -1.50
N GLU A 129 9.11 8.57 -0.20
CA GLU A 129 9.43 9.62 0.76
C GLU A 129 10.89 9.47 1.19
N THR A 130 11.68 10.52 1.00
CA THR A 130 13.09 10.57 1.40
C THR A 130 13.28 11.40 2.67
N LEU A 131 14.38 11.18 3.39
CA LEU A 131 14.82 12.02 4.52
C LEU A 131 15.01 13.50 4.15
#